data_AF-A0A0G1XFY5-F1
#
_entry.id   AF-A0A0G1XFY5-F1
#
_cell.length_a   1.000
_cell.length_b   1.000
_cell.length_c   1.000
_cell.angle_alpha   90.00
_cell.angle_beta   90.00
_cell.angle_gamma   90.00
#
_symmetry.space_group_name_H-M   'P 1'
#
loop_
_entity.id
_entity.type
_entity.pdbx_description
1 polymer ?
#
loop_
_entity_poly.entity_id
_entity_poly.type
_entity_poly.pdbx_seq_one_letter_code
_entity_poly.pdbx_strand_id
1 'polypeptide(L)'
;VEMLDQVGREAGVKIQIVSTQPESSASKSTRALIFVMHAEGTFSQVERAVELFETLPIPSTVEQIDMSHDAGIWSLNTRVRVLTTATI
;
A
#
# COMPACT_ATOMS: atom_id res chain seq x y z
N VAL A 1 4.69 -0.86 9.03
CA VAL A 1 3.91 -2.11 8.90
C VAL A 1 2.59 -2.00 9.66
N GLU A 2 2.61 -1.66 10.95
CA GLU A 2 1.40 -1.53 11.78
C GLU A 2 0.29 -0.60 11.22
N MET A 3 0.67 0.54 10.62
CA MET A 3 -0.28 1.45 9.94
C MET A 3 -0.91 0.82 8.68
N LEU A 4 -0.16 0.02 7.92
CA LEU A 4 -0.66 -0.65 6.71
C LEU A 4 -1.63 -1.79 7.08
N ASP A 5 -1.35 -2.49 8.19
CA ASP A 5 -2.27 -3.48 8.75
C ASP A 5 -3.55 -2.84 9.28
N GLN A 6 -3.47 -1.61 9.84
CA GLN A 6 -4.65 -0.86 10.24
C GLN A 6 -5.55 -0.50 9.06
N VAL A 7 -4.97 -0.04 7.94
CA VAL A 7 -5.72 0.23 6.70
C VAL A 7 -6.49 -1.03 6.25
N GLY A 8 -5.85 -2.20 6.28
CA GLY A 8 -6.53 -3.46 5.97
C GLY A 8 -7.72 -3.73 6.87
N ARG A 9 -7.53 -3.61 8.19
CA ARG A 9 -8.61 -3.82 9.17
C ARG A 9 -9.77 -2.84 8.96
N GLU A 10 -9.50 -1.57 8.67
CA GLU A 10 -10.52 -0.55 8.43
C GLU A 10 -11.25 -0.73 7.08
N ALA A 11 -10.56 -1.22 6.05
CA ALA A 11 -11.17 -1.60 4.77
C ALA A 11 -11.86 -2.98 4.80
N GLY A 12 -11.70 -3.74 5.89
CA GLY A 12 -12.20 -5.10 6.00
C GLY A 12 -11.49 -6.11 5.10
N VAL A 13 -10.24 -5.83 4.69
CA VAL A 13 -9.38 -6.72 3.89
C VAL A 13 -8.13 -7.12 4.65
N LYS A 14 -7.60 -8.30 4.39
CA LYS A 14 -6.28 -8.68 4.88
C LYS A 14 -5.22 -8.18 3.90
N ILE A 15 -4.42 -7.20 4.31
CA ILE A 15 -3.30 -6.70 3.50
C ILE A 15 -2.11 -7.64 3.68
N GLN A 16 -1.49 -8.02 2.59
CA GLN A 16 -0.25 -8.77 2.56
C GLN A 16 0.84 -7.89 1.96
N ILE A 17 1.90 -7.62 2.72
CA ILE A 17 3.07 -6.91 2.18
C ILE A 17 3.89 -7.93 1.39
N VAL A 18 3.84 -7.83 0.07
CA VAL A 18 4.56 -8.72 -0.86
C VAL A 18 6.04 -8.36 -0.90
N SER A 19 6.36 -7.07 -0.85
CA SER A 19 7.75 -6.60 -0.88
C SER A 19 7.90 -5.24 -0.20
N THR A 20 9.07 -5.00 0.38
CA THR A 20 9.49 -3.69 0.88
C THR A 20 10.90 -3.42 0.37
N GLN A 21 11.09 -2.33 -0.36
CA GLN A 21 12.38 -2.01 -0.99
C GLN A 21 12.73 -0.53 -0.78
N PRO A 22 14.00 -0.20 -0.52
CA PRO A 22 14.46 1.18 -0.57
C PRO A 22 14.44 1.67 -2.02
N GLU A 23 14.03 2.91 -2.24
CA GLU A 23 14.15 3.54 -3.54
C GLU A 23 15.64 3.84 -3.85
N SER A 24 16.19 3.20 -4.88
CA SER A 24 17.62 3.31 -5.23
C SER A 24 18.08 4.73 -5.61
N SER A 25 17.17 5.65 -5.90
CA SER A 25 17.46 7.03 -6.33
C SER A 25 17.34 8.08 -5.22
N ALA A 26 17.22 7.67 -3.96
CA ALA A 26 17.04 8.58 -2.84
C ALA A 26 18.23 9.56 -2.66
N SER A 27 17.92 10.87 -2.66
CA SER A 27 18.87 11.91 -2.26
C SER A 27 19.28 11.76 -0.77
N LYS A 28 20.49 12.17 -0.40
CA LYS A 28 21.08 11.92 0.94
C LYS A 28 20.22 12.38 2.14
N SER A 29 19.27 13.30 1.94
CA SER A 29 18.42 13.88 2.99
C SER A 29 16.99 13.33 3.06
N THR A 30 16.51 12.63 2.02
CA THR A 30 15.14 12.09 1.98
C THR A 30 15.16 10.72 1.32
N ARG A 31 14.83 9.70 2.10
CA ARG A 31 14.74 8.32 1.63
C ARG A 31 13.29 7.99 1.32
N ALA A 32 13.08 7.09 0.37
CA ALA A 32 11.77 6.53 0.13
C ALA A 32 11.80 5.02 0.31
N LEU A 33 10.74 4.51 0.92
CA LEU A 33 10.43 3.09 0.98
C LEU A 33 9.28 2.79 0.05
N ILE A 34 9.41 1.71 -0.69
CA ILE A 34 8.41 1.24 -1.61
C ILE A 34 7.80 -0.02 -1.02
N PHE A 35 6.51 0.05 -0.73
CA PHE A 35 5.70 -1.07 -0.27
C PHE A 35 4.88 -1.60 -1.44
N VAL A 36 5.07 -2.87 -1.77
CA VAL A 36 4.19 -3.60 -2.69
C VAL A 36 3.25 -4.43 -1.84
N MET A 37 1.96 -4.19 -1.99
CA MET A 37 0.92 -4.76 -1.16
C MET A 37 -0.12 -5.45 -2.01
N HIS A 38 -0.67 -6.53 -1.46
CA HIS A 38 -1.72 -7.33 -2.06
C HIS A 38 -2.89 -7.45 -1.08
N ALA A 39 -4.11 -7.36 -1.58
CA ALA A 39 -5.33 -7.59 -0.80
C ALA A 39 -6.40 -8.24 -1.67
N GLU A 40 -7.27 -9.03 -1.04
CA GLU A 40 -8.40 -9.69 -1.70
C GLU A 40 -9.70 -9.42 -0.94
N GLY A 41 -10.81 -9.29 -1.67
CA GLY A 41 -12.13 -9.07 -1.09
C GLY A 41 -13.21 -8.77 -2.11
N THR A 42 -14.27 -8.10 -1.67
CA THR A 42 -15.26 -7.49 -2.58
C THR A 42 -14.71 -6.21 -3.20
N PHE A 43 -15.30 -5.77 -4.31
CA PHE A 43 -14.92 -4.51 -4.98
C PHE A 43 -14.88 -3.32 -4.00
N SER A 44 -15.94 -3.14 -3.21
CA SER A 44 -16.05 -2.04 -2.26
C SER A 44 -14.99 -2.10 -1.15
N GLN A 45 -14.58 -3.30 -0.74
CA GLN A 45 -13.52 -3.46 0.26
C GLN A 45 -12.15 -3.11 -0.31
N VAL A 46 -11.83 -3.55 -1.53
CA VAL A 46 -10.54 -3.20 -2.17
C VAL A 46 -10.47 -1.73 -2.57
N GLU A 47 -11.56 -1.15 -3.05
CA GLU A 47 -11.68 0.29 -3.33
C GLU A 47 -11.48 1.09 -2.04
N ARG A 48 -12.14 0.70 -0.96
CA ARG A 48 -11.97 1.35 0.34
C ARG A 48 -10.52 1.29 0.83
N ALA A 49 -9.81 0.20 0.59
CA ALA A 49 -8.39 0.10 0.93
C ALA A 49 -7.55 1.12 0.15
N VAL A 50 -7.84 1.33 -1.14
CA VAL A 50 -7.17 2.34 -1.97
C VAL A 50 -7.40 3.74 -1.40
N GLU A 51 -8.64 4.12 -1.10
CA GLU A 51 -8.96 5.42 -0.50
C GLU A 51 -8.18 5.65 0.80
N LEU A 52 -8.12 4.62 1.66
CA LEU A 52 -7.41 4.71 2.93
C LEU A 52 -5.91 4.88 2.74
N PHE A 53 -5.31 4.25 1.72
CA PHE A 53 -3.89 4.45 1.39
C PHE A 53 -3.58 5.89 0.96
N GLU A 54 -4.51 6.57 0.27
CA GLU A 54 -4.34 7.98 -0.10
C GLU A 54 -4.49 8.94 1.10
N THR A 55 -5.21 8.52 2.13
CA THR A 55 -5.45 9.33 3.35
C THR A 55 -4.44 9.09 4.47
N LEU A 56 -3.37 8.32 4.20
CA LEU A 56 -2.37 8.00 5.21
C LEU A 56 -1.76 9.27 5.84
N PRO A 57 -1.64 9.35 7.18
CA PRO A 57 -1.08 10.52 7.88
C PRO A 57 0.45 10.57 7.82
N ILE A 58 1.03 10.06 6.73
CA ILE A 58 2.46 10.08 6.45
C ILE A 58 2.67 10.55 5.01
N PRO A 59 3.77 11.27 4.70
CA PRO A 59 4.05 11.70 3.34
C PRO A 59 4.27 10.47 2.45
N SER A 60 3.24 10.12 1.68
CA SER A 60 3.19 8.92 0.86
C SER A 60 2.46 9.18 -0.44
N THR A 61 2.67 8.32 -1.41
CA THR A 61 2.09 8.42 -2.74
C THR A 61 1.77 7.02 -3.24
N VAL A 62 0.54 6.82 -3.68
CA VAL A 62 0.16 5.59 -4.39
C VAL A 62 0.65 5.73 -5.82
N GLU A 63 1.61 4.91 -6.23
CA GLU A 63 2.24 4.99 -7.55
C GLU A 63 1.53 4.10 -8.58
N GLN A 64 0.98 2.98 -8.12
CA GLN A 64 0.35 1.99 -8.98
C GLN A 64 -0.78 1.29 -8.23
N ILE A 65 -1.89 1.09 -8.94
CA ILE A 65 -3.06 0.35 -8.51
C ILE A 65 -3.43 -0.58 -9.65
N ASP A 66 -3.31 -1.88 -9.42
CA ASP A 66 -3.81 -2.91 -10.32
C ASP A 66 -4.92 -3.66 -9.62
N MET A 67 -6.11 -3.63 -10.21
CA MET A 67 -7.26 -4.38 -9.73
C MET A 67 -7.63 -5.44 -10.77
N SER A 68 -7.79 -6.67 -10.31
CA SER A 68 -8.25 -7.79 -11.11
C SER A 68 -9.44 -8.46 -10.44
N HIS A 69 -10.33 -9.01 -11.26
CA HIS A 69 -11.47 -9.77 -10.78
C HIS A 69 -11.41 -11.17 -11.38
N ASP A 70 -11.33 -12.17 -10.51
CA ASP A 70 -11.34 -13.58 -10.89
C ASP A 70 -12.26 -14.36 -9.96
N ALA A 71 -13.05 -15.27 -10.54
CA ALA A 71 -13.96 -16.17 -9.80
C ALA A 71 -14.85 -15.50 -8.72
N GLY A 72 -15.23 -14.23 -8.89
CA GLY A 72 -16.06 -13.49 -7.91
C GLY A 72 -15.28 -12.77 -6.81
N ILE A 73 -13.95 -12.84 -6.83
CA ILE A 73 -13.05 -12.19 -5.87
C ILE A 73 -12.32 -11.06 -6.58
N TRP A 74 -12.26 -9.90 -5.93
CA TRP A 74 -11.42 -8.80 -6.35
C TRP A 74 -10.08 -8.88 -5.67
N SER A 75 -9.01 -8.81 -6.47
CA SER A 75 -7.64 -8.72 -5.99
C SER A 75 -7.08 -7.34 -6.32
N LEU A 76 -6.45 -6.73 -5.33
CA LEU A 76 -5.76 -5.45 -5.42
C LEU A 76 -4.27 -5.69 -5.26
N ASN A 77 -3.48 -5.21 -6.22
CA ASN A 77 -2.05 -5.06 -6.08
C ASN A 77 -1.73 -3.56 -6.13
N THR A 78 -1.06 -3.05 -5.11
CA THR A 78 -0.73 -1.63 -5.05
C THR A 78 0.72 -1.39 -4.66
N ARG A 79 1.28 -0.33 -5.21
CA ARG A 79 2.61 0.16 -4.90
C ARG A 79 2.49 1.51 -4.21
N VAL A 80 2.90 1.58 -2.95
CA VAL A 80 2.88 2.79 -2.14
C VAL A 80 4.31 3.21 -1.82
N ARG A 81 4.66 4.42 -2.25
CA ARG A 81 5.94 5.05 -1.94
C ARG A 81 5.77 5.93 -0.71
N VAL A 82 6.57 5.67 0.32
CA VAL A 82 6.55 6.39 1.59
C VAL A 82 7.86 7.14 1.75
N LEU A 83 7.79 8.45 1.94
CA LEU A 83 8.96 9.26 2.27
C LEU A 83 9.29 9.12 3.76
N THR A 84 10.55 8.88 4.07
CA THR A 84 11.02 8.71 5.44
C THR A 84 12.43 9.29 5.62
N THR A 85 12.70 9.76 6.85
CA THR A 85 14.03 10.14 7.31
C THR A 85 14.71 9.02 8.10
N ALA A 86 14.00 7.91 8.36
CA ALA A 86 14.52 6.78 9.12
C ALA A 86 15.67 6.08 8.38
N THR A 87 16.62 5.55 9.15
CA THR A 87 17.62 4.60 8.66
C THR A 87 17.12 3.21 8.97
N ILE A 88 17.05 2.37 7.93
CA ILE A 88 16.60 0.98 8.00
C ILE A 88 17.85 0.11 7.93
#